data_AF-A0A534K9Y9-F1
#
_entry.id   AF-A0A534K9Y9-F1
#
_cell.length_a   1.000
_cell.length_b   1.000
_cell.length_c   1.000
_cell.angle_alpha   90.00
_cell.angle_beta   90.00
_cell.angle_gamma   90.00
#
_symmetry.space_group_name_H-M   'P 1'
#
loop_
_entity.id
_entity.type
_entity.pdbx_description
1 polymer ?
#
loop_
_entity_poly.entity_id
_entity_poly.type
_entity_poly.pdbx_seq_one_letter_code
_entity_poly.pdbx_strand_id
1 'polypeptide(L)'
;MRPTNLALASFGVAIPVTSAVLFLISWFGYASFPTLWLSIFCPSYGILIVAANVANILVPRWATKRLSGPYWLANWLSVTTVLSGVYLSAHVVFTAIFVNLGLRC
;
A
#
# COMPACT_ATOMS: atom_id res chain seq x y z
N MET A 1 -1.26 -21.13 17.25
CA MET A 1 -0.52 -20.33 16.24
C MET A 1 0.55 -19.52 16.95
N ARG A 2 1.77 -19.39 16.41
CA ARG A 2 2.77 -18.47 16.98
C ARG A 2 2.27 -17.03 16.83
N PRO A 3 2.35 -16.17 17.86
CA PRO A 3 1.85 -14.79 17.83
C PRO A 3 2.50 -13.96 16.71
N THR A 4 3.75 -14.25 16.36
CA THR A 4 4.47 -13.62 15.24
C THR A 4 3.83 -13.89 13.88
N ASN A 5 3.28 -15.08 13.65
CA ASN A 5 2.62 -15.44 12.39
C ASN A 5 1.27 -14.71 12.25
N LEU A 6 0.56 -14.51 13.37
CA LEU A 6 -0.70 -13.81 13.40
C LEU A 6 -0.49 -12.32 13.12
N ALA A 7 0.54 -11.72 13.72
CA ALA A 7 0.92 -10.34 13.49
C ALA A 7 1.34 -10.10 12.01
N LEU A 8 2.15 -11.00 11.44
CA LEU A 8 2.55 -10.89 10.03
C LEU A 8 1.35 -10.95 9.08
N ALA A 9 0.40 -11.84 9.34
CA ALA A 9 -0.82 -11.93 8.54
C ALA A 9 -1.71 -10.68 8.70
N SER A 10 -1.90 -10.18 9.93
CA SER A 10 -2.74 -9.01 10.18
C SER A 10 -2.15 -7.72 9.60
N PHE A 11 -0.86 -7.46 9.82
CA PHE A 11 -0.17 -6.31 9.19
C PHE A 11 -0.14 -6.44 7.67
N GLY A 12 0.09 -7.66 7.17
CA GLY A 12 0.10 -7.94 5.74
C GLY A 12 -1.21 -7.56 5.05
N VAL A 13 -2.35 -7.83 5.68
CA VAL A 13 -3.68 -7.48 5.15
C VAL A 13 -4.05 -6.02 5.40
N ALA A 14 -3.75 -5.50 6.59
CA ALA A 14 -4.12 -4.15 6.98
C ALA A 14 -3.52 -3.11 6.04
N ILE A 15 -2.23 -3.24 5.70
CA ILE A 15 -1.49 -2.27 4.87
C ILE A 15 -2.14 -2.03 3.50
N PRO A 16 -2.33 -3.02 2.62
CA PRO A 16 -2.91 -2.78 1.30
C PRO A 16 -4.37 -2.32 1.39
N VAL A 17 -5.13 -2.77 2.39
CA VAL A 17 -6.52 -2.34 2.59
C VAL A 17 -6.60 -0.87 3.01
N THR A 18 -5.85 -0.45 4.03
CA THR A 18 -5.81 0.98 4.42
C THR A 18 -5.21 1.83 3.31
N SER A 19 -4.21 1.33 2.58
CA SER A 19 -3.65 2.03 1.42
C SER A 19 -4.70 2.24 0.32
N ALA A 20 -5.49 1.22 0.00
CA ALA A 20 -6.55 1.32 -1.00
C ALA A 20 -7.68 2.27 -0.55
N VAL A 21 -8.07 2.22 0.73
CA VAL A 21 -9.08 3.14 1.28
C VAL A 21 -8.56 4.58 1.23
N LEU A 22 -7.33 4.82 1.69
CA LEU A 22 -6.70 6.14 1.62
C LEU A 22 -6.53 6.61 0.18
N PHE A 23 -6.23 5.69 -0.75
CA PHE A 23 -6.19 6.00 -2.18
C PHE A 23 -7.54 6.49 -2.69
N LEU A 24 -8.62 5.77 -2.39
CA LEU A 24 -9.98 6.13 -2.83
C LEU A 24 -10.42 7.45 -2.20
N ILE A 25 -10.23 7.62 -0.89
CA ILE A 25 -10.48 8.90 -0.21
C ILE A 25 -9.68 10.01 -0.89
N SER A 26 -8.42 9.74 -1.25
CA SER A 26 -7.57 10.70 -1.93
C SER A 26 -8.08 11.05 -3.31
N TRP A 27 -8.54 10.06 -4.07
CA TRP A 27 -9.07 10.26 -5.40
C TRP A 27 -10.35 11.10 -5.38
N PHE A 28 -11.33 10.72 -4.56
CA PHE A 28 -12.60 11.44 -4.45
C PHE A 28 -12.44 12.81 -3.78
N GLY A 29 -11.52 12.93 -2.82
CA GLY A 29 -11.13 14.18 -2.18
C GLY A 29 -10.52 15.15 -3.18
N TYR A 30 -9.60 14.68 -4.02
CA TYR A 30 -9.04 15.47 -5.11
C TYR A 30 -10.12 15.90 -6.12
N ALA A 31 -10.98 14.98 -6.56
CA ALA A 31 -12.03 15.27 -7.53
C ALA A 31 -13.01 16.34 -7.02
N SER A 32 -13.24 16.39 -5.71
CA SER A 32 -14.16 17.35 -5.08
C SER A 32 -13.47 18.66 -4.67
N PHE A 33 -12.22 18.60 -4.18
CA PHE A 33 -11.50 19.72 -3.55
C PHE A 33 -9.99 19.69 -3.84
N PRO A 34 -9.55 19.98 -5.07
CA PRO A 34 -8.17 19.72 -5.52
C PRO A 34 -7.10 20.54 -4.78
N THR A 35 -7.37 21.80 -4.42
CA THR A 35 -6.42 22.70 -3.75
C THR A 35 -6.16 22.36 -2.28
N LEU A 36 -7.21 22.00 -1.54
CA LEU A 36 -7.14 21.53 -0.14
C LEU A 36 -6.43 20.19 -0.04
N TRP A 37 -6.52 19.38 -1.09
CA TRP A 37 -5.97 18.04 -1.10
C TRP A 37 -4.46 18.00 -1.33
N LEU A 38 -3.97 18.77 -2.31
CA LEU A 38 -2.54 18.90 -2.61
C LEU A 38 -1.74 19.47 -1.42
N SER A 39 -2.36 20.33 -0.62
CA SER A 39 -1.69 21.05 0.47
C SER A 39 -1.61 20.29 1.80
N ILE A 40 -2.52 19.34 2.06
CA ILE A 40 -2.58 18.62 3.35
C ILE A 40 -2.13 17.16 3.23
N PHE A 41 -2.60 16.44 2.21
CA PHE A 41 -2.42 14.99 2.13
C PHE A 41 -1.20 14.55 1.35
N CYS A 42 -0.81 15.35 0.35
CA CYS A 42 0.25 14.98 -0.57
C CYS A 42 1.65 14.87 0.06
N PRO A 43 2.11 15.81 0.92
CA PRO A 43 3.45 15.71 1.50
C PRO A 43 3.54 14.75 2.70
N SER A 44 2.42 14.46 3.37
CA SER A 44 2.41 13.80 4.68
C SER A 44 2.19 12.27 4.62
N TYR A 45 1.38 11.78 3.68
CA TYR A 45 0.98 10.36 3.65
C TYR A 45 1.54 9.56 2.47
N GLY A 46 1.87 10.20 1.34
CA GLY A 46 2.28 9.50 0.12
C GLY A 46 3.50 8.59 0.31
N ILE A 47 4.59 9.14 0.86
CA ILE A 47 5.85 8.41 1.05
C ILE A 47 5.69 7.24 2.05
N LEU A 48 4.98 7.47 3.16
CA LEU A 48 4.76 6.44 4.18
C LEU A 48 3.94 5.26 3.64
N ILE A 49 2.88 5.54 2.87
CA ILE A 49 2.04 4.50 2.28
C ILE A 49 2.82 3.72 1.21
N VAL A 50 3.61 4.41 0.38
CA VAL A 50 4.48 3.75 -0.60
C VAL A 50 5.50 2.86 0.11
N ALA A 51 6.18 3.36 1.13
CA ALA A 51 7.15 2.59 1.91
C ALA A 51 6.52 1.36 2.57
N ALA A 52 5.31 1.49 3.14
CA ALA A 52 4.59 0.38 3.75
C ALA A 52 4.23 -0.72 2.73
N ASN A 53 3.78 -0.36 1.53
CA ASN A 53 3.47 -1.33 0.48
C ASN A 53 4.72 -2.00 -0.08
N VAL A 54 5.83 -1.27 -0.24
CA VAL A 54 7.12 -1.86 -0.63
C VAL A 54 7.61 -2.84 0.42
N ALA A 55 7.54 -2.48 1.70
CA ALA A 55 7.86 -3.38 2.80
C ALA A 55 6.98 -4.64 2.77
N ASN A 56 5.68 -4.49 2.46
CA ASN A 56 4.74 -5.59 2.38
C ASN A 56 4.98 -6.52 1.18
N ILE A 57 5.76 -6.10 0.18
CA ILE A 57 6.22 -6.97 -0.92
C ILE A 57 7.52 -7.70 -0.55
N LEU A 58 8.43 -6.99 0.13
CA LEU A 58 9.77 -7.50 0.45
C LEU A 58 9.76 -8.45 1.65
N VAL A 59 9.00 -8.14 2.70
CA VAL A 59 8.93 -8.91 3.95
C VAL A 59 8.43 -10.34 3.71
N PRO A 60 7.32 -10.58 2.97
CA PRO A 60 6.91 -11.92 2.57
C PRO A 60 7.97 -12.71 1.85
N ARG A 61 8.64 -12.12 0.84
CA ARG A 61 9.68 -12.80 0.05
C ARG A 61 10.88 -13.23 0.89
N TRP A 62 11.25 -12.41 1.88
CA TRP A 62 12.30 -12.76 2.84
C TRP A 62 11.82 -13.81 3.85
N ALA A 63 10.59 -13.69 4.32
CA ALA A 63 9.96 -14.60 5.26
C ALA A 63 9.81 -16.00 4.66
N THR A 64 9.28 -16.14 3.44
CA THR A 64 9.07 -17.44 2.78
C THR A 64 10.38 -18.16 2.44
N LYS A 65 11.50 -17.44 2.24
CA LYS A 65 12.82 -18.07 2.08
C LYS A 65 13.38 -18.66 3.38
N ARG A 66 12.95 -18.17 4.54
CA ARG A 66 13.47 -18.57 5.86
C ARG A 66 12.50 -19.42 6.69
N LEU A 67 11.20 -19.32 6.45
CA LEU A 67 10.17 -19.98 7.24
C LEU A 67 9.63 -21.19 6.50
N SER A 68 9.83 -22.38 7.09
CA SER A 68 8.98 -23.56 6.91
C SER A 68 7.61 -23.34 7.58
N GLY A 69 6.97 -22.22 7.22
CA GLY A 69 5.70 -21.78 7.78
C GLY A 69 4.52 -22.58 7.21
N PRO A 70 3.36 -22.52 7.87
CA PRO A 70 2.17 -23.20 7.40
C PRO A 70 1.67 -22.62 6.06
N TYR A 71 1.22 -23.49 5.15
CA TYR A 71 0.78 -23.13 3.79
C TYR A 71 -0.23 -21.97 3.73
N TRP A 72 -1.15 -21.88 4.69
CA TRP A 72 -2.14 -20.80 4.73
C TRP A 72 -1.47 -19.43 4.87
N LEU A 73 -0.40 -19.31 5.66
CA LEU A 73 0.32 -18.04 5.86
C LEU A 73 1.02 -17.59 4.58
N ALA A 74 1.65 -18.53 3.87
CA ALA A 74 2.27 -18.23 2.57
C ALA A 74 1.25 -17.74 1.54
N ASN A 75 0.06 -18.34 1.52
CA ASN A 75 -1.02 -17.91 0.64
C ASN A 75 -1.49 -16.48 0.96
N TRP A 76 -1.74 -16.18 2.24
CA TRP A 76 -2.13 -14.82 2.65
C TRP A 76 -1.06 -13.78 2.32
N LEU A 77 0.20 -14.06 2.64
CA LEU A 77 1.30 -13.16 2.32
C LEU A 77 1.46 -12.95 0.80
N SER A 78 1.14 -13.96 -0.02
CA SER A 78 1.12 -13.82 -1.48
C SER A 78 -0.01 -12.90 -1.95
N VAL A 79 -1.23 -13.10 -1.45
CA VAL A 79 -2.38 -12.23 -1.77
C VAL A 79 -2.08 -10.77 -1.40
N THR A 80 -1.53 -10.54 -0.21
CA THR A 80 -1.22 -9.17 0.25
C THR A 80 -0.10 -8.52 -0.57
N THR A 81 0.89 -9.31 -1.00
CA THR A 81 1.94 -8.86 -1.93
C THR A 81 1.33 -8.39 -3.25
N VAL A 82 0.38 -9.15 -3.81
CA VAL A 82 -0.32 -8.79 -5.06
C VAL A 82 -1.11 -7.48 -4.87
N LEU A 83 -1.88 -7.37 -3.79
CA LEU A 83 -2.66 -6.15 -3.50
C LEU A 83 -1.77 -4.91 -3.33
N SER A 84 -0.64 -5.04 -2.62
CA SER A 84 0.34 -3.95 -2.49
C SER A 84 0.97 -3.58 -3.85
N GLY A 85 1.21 -4.55 -4.73
CA GLY A 85 1.68 -4.30 -6.10
C GLY A 85 0.65 -3.57 -6.96
N VAL A 86 -0.63 -3.94 -6.86
CA VAL A 86 -1.74 -3.24 -7.54
C VAL A 86 -1.84 -1.80 -7.05
N TYR A 87 -1.78 -1.57 -5.74
CA TYR A 87 -1.78 -0.21 -5.16
C TYR A 87 -0.61 0.62 -5.71
N LEU A 88 0.62 0.10 -5.67
CA LEU A 88 1.80 0.85 -6.15
C LEU A 88 1.68 1.18 -7.64
N SER A 89 1.19 0.26 -8.46
CA SER A 89 1.00 0.47 -9.89
C SER A 89 -0.03 1.57 -10.15
N ALA A 90 -1.17 1.53 -9.47
CA ALA A 90 -2.18 2.58 -9.55
C ALA A 90 -1.59 3.92 -9.10
N HIS A 91 -0.94 3.95 -7.94
CA HIS A 91 -0.32 5.16 -7.39
C HIS A 91 0.65 5.81 -8.38
N VAL A 92 1.53 5.04 -9.05
CA VAL A 92 2.45 5.57 -10.05
C VAL A 92 1.73 6.15 -11.26
N VAL A 93 0.74 5.44 -11.82
CA VAL A 93 -0.03 5.93 -12.98
C VAL A 93 -0.76 7.23 -12.64
N PHE A 94 -1.43 7.28 -11.49
CA PHE A 94 -2.19 8.46 -11.09
C PHE A 94 -1.27 9.64 -10.74
N THR A 95 -0.16 9.41 -10.04
CA THR A 95 0.85 10.44 -9.81
C THR A 95 1.40 10.99 -11.13
N ALA A 96 1.67 10.13 -12.12
CA ALA A 96 2.10 10.57 -13.44
C ALA A 96 1.04 11.43 -14.16
N ILE A 97 -0.24 11.07 -14.07
CA ILE A 97 -1.35 11.87 -14.62
C ILE A 97 -1.39 13.25 -13.95
N PHE A 98 -1.33 13.32 -12.62
CA PHE A 98 -1.36 14.60 -11.90
C PHE A 98 -0.16 15.48 -12.25
N VAL A 99 1.04 14.92 -12.29
CA VAL A 99 2.25 15.65 -12.70
C VAL A 99 2.11 16.22 -14.12
N ASN A 100 1.56 15.44 -15.07
CA ASN A 100 1.34 15.90 -16.45
C ASN A 100 0.27 17.00 -16.55
N LEU A 101 -0.71 17.02 -15.65
CA LEU A 101 -1.69 18.09 -15.54
C LEU A 101 -1.14 19.37 -14.89
N GLY A 102 0.18 19.43 -14.62
CA GLY A 102 0.84 20.56 -13.97
C GLY A 102 0.57 20.63 -12.47
N LEU A 103 -0.09 19.62 -11.91
CA LEU A 103 -0.42 19.54 -10.49
C LEU A 103 0.78 18.95 -9.77
N ARG A 104 1.49 19.82 -9.07
CA ARG A 104 2.65 19.44 -8.29
C ARG A 104 2.27 19.41 -6.83
N CYS A 105 2.56 18.28 -6.23
CA CYS A 105 3.21 18.26 -4.94
C CYS A 105 4.72 18.23 -5.23
#